data_AF-A0AAW2JC27-F1
#
_entry.id   AF-A0AAW2JC27-F1
#
_cell.length_a   1.000
_cell.length_b   1.000
_cell.length_c   1.000
_cell.angle_alpha   90.00
_cell.angle_beta   90.00
_cell.angle_gamma   90.00
#
_symmetry.space_group_name_H-M   'P 1'
#
loop_
_entity.id
_entity.type
_entity.pdbx_description
1 polymer ?
#
loop_
_entity_poly.entity_id
_entity_poly.type
_entity_poly.pdbx_seq_one_letter_code
_entity_poly.pdbx_strand_id
1 'polypeptide(L)'
;MWYSHAKILLQRVQHARSESFILTLASAYEGYQFYLPSFIDFRGRIYRSGILHFHERDLARSLIVFAPNPYDSYDSEIDKRCRKILYCSAPFHYKSFQSYTESNEWYNDNKSSFNTSDHSLIEFALHAKKPFQFIANVLSLERKTDPSTIPVTQDASSSAYQIMSYFLLDVELANRTNLISIDDKIHDLYTKLIEELRDYLKVHLRSSLASVVCPRIDRKLVKAIFMPLIYGKTVISTTKDIHNSLSSLLTNQ
;
A
#
# COMPACT_ATOMS: atom_id res chain seq x y z
N MET A 1 -12.97 -26.39 14.37
CA MET A 1 -11.83 -25.81 15.12
C MET A 1 -10.47 -26.35 14.65
N TRP A 2 -10.25 -27.65 14.49
CA TRP A 2 -8.97 -28.18 13.97
C TRP A 2 -8.62 -27.76 12.54
N TYR A 3 -9.62 -27.77 11.64
CA TYR A 3 -9.45 -27.36 10.24
C TYR A 3 -9.01 -25.89 10.08
N SER A 4 -9.53 -24.98 10.92
CA SER A 4 -9.14 -23.56 10.89
C SER A 4 -7.71 -23.36 11.34
N HIS A 5 -7.26 -24.05 12.40
CA HIS A 5 -5.88 -23.99 12.87
C HIS A 5 -4.89 -24.56 11.85
N ALA A 6 -5.21 -25.70 11.23
CA ALA A 6 -4.39 -26.29 10.17
C ALA A 6 -4.25 -25.35 8.96
N LYS A 7 -5.33 -24.67 8.56
CA LYS A 7 -5.30 -23.67 7.49
C LYS A 7 -4.41 -22.48 7.82
N ILE A 8 -4.48 -21.96 9.05
CA ILE A 8 -3.63 -20.85 9.51
C ILE A 8 -2.16 -21.28 9.52
N LEU A 9 -1.86 -22.48 10.03
CA LEU A 9 -0.50 -23.02 10.03
C LEU A 9 0.05 -23.14 8.61
N LEU A 10 -0.72 -23.73 7.68
CA LEU A 10 -0.32 -23.88 6.30
C LEU A 10 -0.03 -22.52 5.63
N GLN A 11 -0.86 -21.51 5.88
CA GLN A 11 -0.65 -20.15 5.38
C GLN A 11 0.65 -19.55 5.91
N ARG A 12 0.96 -19.73 7.20
CA ARG A 12 2.20 -19.25 7.81
C ARG A 12 3.43 -19.97 7.25
N VAL A 13 3.36 -21.29 7.06
CA VAL A 13 4.44 -22.08 6.45
C VAL A 13 4.68 -21.65 5.01
N GLN A 14 3.62 -21.45 4.22
CA GLN A 14 3.74 -20.95 2.84
C GLN A 14 4.37 -19.55 2.81
N HIS A 15 3.97 -18.67 3.73
CA HIS A 15 4.55 -17.34 3.86
C HIS A 15 6.05 -17.39 4.15
N ALA A 16 6.45 -18.12 5.20
CA ALA A 16 7.85 -18.25 5.60
C ALA A 16 8.70 -18.85 4.47
N ARG A 17 8.19 -19.85 3.75
CA ARG A 17 8.88 -20.43 2.59
C ARG A 17 9.04 -19.42 1.46
N SER A 18 8.01 -18.62 1.16
CA SER A 18 8.12 -17.57 0.14
C SER A 18 9.14 -16.50 0.50
N GLU A 19 9.16 -16.04 1.76
CA GLU A 19 10.11 -15.02 2.24
C GLU A 19 11.54 -15.56 2.27
N SER A 20 11.74 -16.79 2.76
CA SER A 20 13.04 -17.45 2.72
C SER A 20 13.57 -17.58 1.29
N PHE A 21 12.72 -17.94 0.32
CA PHE A 21 13.14 -18.04 -1.08
C PHE A 21 13.47 -16.67 -1.69
N ILE A 22 12.72 -15.61 -1.35
CA ILE A 22 13.06 -14.23 -1.73
C ILE A 22 14.46 -13.85 -1.22
N LEU A 23 14.77 -14.15 0.04
CA LEU A 23 16.07 -13.84 0.63
C LEU A 23 17.21 -14.65 -0.04
N THR A 24 16.98 -15.94 -0.31
CA THR A 24 17.96 -16.76 -1.04
C THR A 24 18.22 -16.21 -2.44
N LEU A 25 17.19 -15.83 -3.18
CA LEU A 25 17.35 -15.22 -4.49
C LEU A 25 18.08 -13.87 -4.39
N ALA A 26 17.68 -12.99 -3.47
CA ALA A 26 18.32 -11.70 -3.28
C ALA A 26 19.82 -11.84 -2.96
N SER A 27 20.19 -12.80 -2.11
CA SER A 27 21.59 -13.12 -1.81
C SER A 27 22.33 -13.67 -3.04
N ALA A 28 21.69 -14.53 -3.84
CA ALA A 28 22.31 -15.05 -5.07
C ALA A 28 22.53 -13.96 -6.14
N TYR A 29 21.69 -12.92 -6.17
CA TYR A 29 21.80 -11.78 -7.07
C TYR A 29 22.55 -10.58 -6.46
N GLU A 30 23.10 -10.69 -5.26
CA GLU A 30 23.82 -9.61 -4.60
C GLU A 30 25.01 -9.16 -5.47
N GLY A 31 25.07 -7.86 -5.76
CA GLY A 31 26.09 -7.28 -6.65
C GLY A 31 25.83 -7.45 -8.16
N TYR A 32 24.82 -8.21 -8.56
CA TYR A 32 24.46 -8.37 -9.98
C TYR A 32 23.43 -7.34 -10.42
N GLN A 33 23.59 -6.86 -11.65
CA GLN A 33 22.56 -6.12 -12.37
C GLN A 33 21.73 -7.14 -13.16
N PHE A 34 20.40 -7.05 -13.06
CA PHE A 34 19.49 -7.94 -13.78
C PHE A 34 18.29 -7.18 -14.33
N TYR A 35 17.68 -7.77 -15.36
CA TYR A 35 16.50 -7.22 -16.03
C TYR A 35 15.29 -8.10 -15.73
N LEU A 36 14.12 -7.46 -15.60
CA LEU A 36 12.87 -8.14 -15.32
C LEU A 36 12.02 -8.22 -16.60
N PRO A 37 11.90 -9.39 -17.25
CA PRO A 37 11.06 -9.53 -18.43
C PRO A 37 9.59 -9.26 -18.08
N SER A 38 8.91 -8.54 -18.97
CA SER A 38 7.53 -8.12 -18.79
C SER A 38 6.59 -8.87 -19.73
N PHE A 39 5.43 -9.27 -19.21
CA PHE A 39 4.37 -9.98 -19.93
C PHE A 39 3.11 -9.14 -19.93
N ILE A 40 2.24 -9.32 -20.91
CA ILE A 40 0.99 -8.57 -21.01
C ILE A 40 -0.19 -9.54 -21.02
N ASP A 41 -1.23 -9.26 -20.22
CA ASP A 41 -2.49 -10.02 -20.28
C ASP A 41 -3.41 -9.51 -21.42
N PHE A 42 -4.52 -10.22 -21.65
CA PHE A 42 -5.49 -9.84 -22.69
C PHE A 42 -6.13 -8.45 -22.51
N ARG A 43 -5.96 -7.80 -21.36
CA ARG A 43 -6.45 -6.45 -21.05
C ARG A 43 -5.35 -5.40 -21.17
N GLY A 44 -4.12 -5.78 -21.53
CA GLY A 44 -2.98 -4.87 -21.62
C GLY A 44 -2.23 -4.66 -20.29
N ARG A 45 -2.56 -5.37 -19.21
CA ARG A 45 -1.88 -5.22 -17.92
C ARG A 45 -0.53 -5.91 -17.94
N ILE A 46 0.49 -5.24 -17.39
CA ILE A 46 1.87 -5.71 -17.45
C ILE A 46 2.22 -6.50 -16.18
N TYR A 47 2.71 -7.73 -16.35
CA TYR A 47 3.13 -8.66 -15.30
C TYR A 47 4.63 -9.00 -15.42
N ARG A 48 5.19 -9.60 -14.37
CA ARG A 48 6.56 -10.11 -14.36
C ARG A 48 6.54 -11.56 -13.88
N SER A 49 7.55 -12.32 -14.28
CA SER A 49 7.73 -13.71 -13.84
C SER A 49 8.62 -13.77 -12.61
N GLY A 50 8.44 -14.81 -11.79
CA GLY A 50 9.20 -15.01 -10.56
C GLY A 50 8.62 -14.27 -9.35
N ILE A 51 9.36 -14.25 -8.24
CA ILE A 51 8.93 -13.65 -6.96
C ILE A 51 9.89 -12.54 -6.45
N LEU A 52 10.98 -12.29 -7.17
CA LEU A 52 11.89 -11.20 -6.86
C LEU A 52 11.68 -10.09 -7.89
N HIS A 53 10.61 -9.32 -7.72
CA HIS A 53 10.29 -8.18 -8.59
C HIS A 53 9.46 -7.10 -7.87
N PHE A 54 9.39 -5.90 -8.43
CA PHE A 54 8.74 -4.74 -7.81
C PHE A 54 7.20 -4.78 -7.72
N HIS A 55 6.52 -5.78 -8.30
CA HIS A 55 5.09 -6.04 -8.04
C HIS A 55 4.82 -6.95 -6.85
N GLU A 56 5.86 -7.55 -6.25
CA GLU A 56 5.67 -8.46 -5.12
C GLU A 56 5.43 -7.70 -3.81
N ARG A 57 5.40 -8.44 -2.70
CA ARG A 57 5.20 -7.93 -1.36
C ARG A 57 6.37 -7.03 -0.90
N ASP A 58 6.13 -6.38 0.22
CA ASP A 58 7.03 -5.41 0.88
C ASP A 58 8.51 -5.86 0.90
N LEU A 59 8.78 -7.10 1.34
CA LEU A 59 10.14 -7.65 1.41
C LEU A 59 10.84 -7.71 0.05
N ALA A 60 10.18 -8.20 -1.00
CA ALA A 60 10.80 -8.26 -2.33
C ALA A 60 11.08 -6.86 -2.89
N ARG A 61 10.15 -5.93 -2.64
CA ARG A 61 10.25 -4.54 -3.11
C ARG A 61 11.34 -3.74 -2.39
N SER A 62 11.65 -4.05 -1.14
CA SER A 62 12.72 -3.39 -0.38
C SER A 62 14.12 -3.86 -0.76
N LEU A 63 14.24 -5.03 -1.40
CA LEU A 63 15.53 -5.65 -1.76
C LEU A 63 15.99 -5.30 -3.17
N ILE A 64 15.13 -4.73 -4.01
CA ILE A 64 15.43 -4.38 -5.40
C ILE A 64 15.61 -2.88 -5.49
N VAL A 65 16.76 -2.45 -6.00
CA VAL A 65 17.10 -1.06 -6.27
C VAL A 65 17.40 -0.86 -7.75
N PHE A 66 17.32 0.38 -8.23
CA PHE A 66 17.79 0.71 -9.57
C PHE A 66 19.31 0.57 -9.63
N ALA A 67 19.80 -0.09 -10.69
CA ALA A 67 21.23 -0.19 -10.94
C ALA A 67 21.79 1.21 -11.23
N PRO A 68 22.92 1.60 -10.62
CA PRO A 68 23.56 2.88 -10.94
C PRO A 68 24.03 2.85 -12.39
N ASN A 69 23.83 3.96 -13.11
CA ASN A 69 24.36 4.13 -14.45
C ASN A 69 25.82 4.61 -14.35
N PRO A 70 26.82 3.87 -14.83
CA PRO A 70 28.23 4.24 -14.71
C PRO A 70 28.60 5.54 -15.46
N TYR A 71 27.71 6.02 -16.34
CA TYR A 71 27.89 7.29 -17.06
C TYR A 71 27.26 8.49 -16.34
N ASP A 72 26.49 8.27 -15.27
CA ASP A 72 25.90 9.36 -14.51
C ASP A 72 26.99 10.02 -13.65
N SER A 73 27.28 11.28 -13.93
CA SER A 73 28.08 12.12 -13.04
C SER A 73 27.26 12.48 -11.80
N TYR A 74 27.90 12.54 -10.64
CA TYR A 74 27.24 13.05 -9.42
C TYR A 74 26.66 14.44 -9.67
N ASP A 75 25.35 14.57 -9.46
CA ASP A 75 24.62 15.82 -9.55
C ASP A 75 23.98 16.12 -8.19
N SER A 76 24.44 17.19 -7.56
CA SER A 76 23.96 17.62 -6.23
C SER A 76 22.48 18.03 -6.22
N GLU A 77 21.95 18.52 -7.36
CA GLU A 77 20.55 18.91 -7.45
C GLU A 77 19.64 17.67 -7.55
N ILE A 78 20.06 16.67 -8.34
CA ILE A 78 19.37 15.38 -8.42
C ILE A 78 19.40 14.68 -7.06
N ASP A 79 20.55 14.60 -6.39
CA ASP A 79 20.65 14.00 -5.04
C ASP A 79 19.68 14.70 -4.08
N LYS A 80 19.69 16.04 -4.04
CA LYS A 80 18.77 16.82 -3.18
C LYS A 80 17.31 16.55 -3.51
N ARG A 81 16.95 16.42 -4.79
CA ARG A 81 15.59 16.11 -5.24
C ARG A 81 15.18 14.69 -4.81
N CYS A 82 16.03 13.69 -5.04
CA CYS A 82 15.78 12.31 -4.63
C CYS A 82 15.63 12.19 -3.11
N ARG A 83 16.49 12.85 -2.33
CA ARG A 83 16.34 12.91 -0.86
C ARG A 83 15.02 13.55 -0.45
N LYS A 84 14.61 14.65 -1.08
CA LYS A 84 13.31 15.29 -0.78
C LYS A 84 12.13 14.34 -1.05
N ILE A 85 12.18 13.60 -2.16
CA ILE A 85 11.14 12.61 -2.49
C ILE A 85 11.16 11.47 -1.47
N LEU A 86 12.32 10.92 -1.15
CA LEU A 86 12.46 9.83 -0.19
C LEU A 86 11.97 10.24 1.20
N TYR A 87 12.36 11.42 1.64
CA TYR A 87 11.97 12.02 2.91
C TYR A 87 10.44 12.17 3.02
N CYS A 88 9.78 12.55 1.93
CA CYS A 88 8.33 12.59 1.87
C CYS A 88 7.69 11.19 1.81
N SER A 89 8.31 10.25 1.10
CA SER A 89 7.75 8.91 0.83
C SER A 89 7.93 7.91 1.97
N ALA A 90 9.01 8.01 2.76
CA ALA A 90 9.31 7.06 3.82
C ALA A 90 8.17 6.97 4.85
N PRO A 91 7.61 8.08 5.37
CA PRO A 91 6.46 8.01 6.27
C PRO A 91 5.25 7.29 5.67
N PHE A 92 5.00 7.41 4.36
CA PHE A 92 3.86 6.71 3.71
C PHE A 92 3.99 5.18 3.74
N HIS A 93 5.19 4.64 3.97
CA HIS A 93 5.38 3.22 4.28
C HIS A 93 5.02 2.88 5.72
N TYR A 94 5.08 3.85 6.64
CA TYR A 94 4.64 3.70 8.02
C TYR A 94 3.13 3.80 8.17
N LYS A 95 2.52 4.92 7.73
CA LYS A 95 1.07 5.16 7.81
C LYS A 95 0.59 6.03 6.65
N SER A 96 -0.72 6.30 6.58
CA SER A 96 -1.27 7.21 5.56
C SER A 96 -1.38 8.62 6.14
N PHE A 97 -1.23 9.63 5.29
CA PHE A 97 -1.31 11.06 5.63
C PHE A 97 -2.32 11.76 4.73
N GLN A 98 -2.81 12.92 5.17
CA GLN A 98 -3.71 13.78 4.39
C GLN A 98 -2.96 14.81 3.56
N SER A 99 -1.66 15.01 3.77
CA SER A 99 -0.83 15.87 2.92
C SER A 99 0.63 15.43 2.94
N TYR A 100 1.42 15.92 1.99
CA TYR A 100 2.87 15.72 1.99
C TYR A 100 3.58 16.49 3.10
N THR A 101 3.02 17.63 3.53
CA THR A 101 3.55 18.42 4.64
C THR A 101 3.43 17.66 5.96
N GLU A 102 2.26 17.09 6.25
CA GLU A 102 2.03 16.27 7.45
C GLU A 102 2.97 15.05 7.50
N SER A 103 3.21 14.43 6.35
CA SER A 103 4.17 13.32 6.20
C SER A 103 5.59 13.75 6.64
N ASN A 104 6.05 14.90 6.14
CA ASN A 104 7.37 15.45 6.45
C ASN A 104 7.52 15.84 7.92
N GLU A 105 6.51 16.51 8.50
CA GLU A 105 6.48 16.88 9.91
C GLU A 105 6.58 15.63 10.80
N TRP A 106 5.77 14.61 10.49
CA TRP A 106 5.81 13.34 11.22
C TRP A 106 7.19 12.67 11.14
N TYR A 107 7.88 12.73 9.99
CA TYR A 107 9.23 12.19 9.89
C TYR A 107 10.19 12.90 10.84
N ASN A 108 10.18 14.24 10.87
CA ASN A 108 11.04 15.01 11.77
C ASN A 108 10.79 14.68 13.24
N ASP A 109 9.53 14.64 13.64
CA ASP A 109 9.13 14.41 15.03
C ASP A 109 9.55 13.02 15.53
N ASN A 110 9.67 12.05 14.62
CA ASN A 110 9.95 10.65 14.96
C ASN A 110 11.39 10.21 14.63
N LYS A 111 12.13 10.98 13.82
CA LYS A 111 13.47 10.61 13.35
C LYS A 111 14.44 10.28 14.49
N SER A 112 14.41 11.05 15.57
CA SER A 112 15.26 10.78 16.75
C SER A 112 14.99 9.41 17.37
N SER A 113 13.75 8.93 17.33
CA SER A 113 13.33 7.67 17.94
C SER A 113 13.86 6.45 17.19
N PHE A 114 13.89 6.48 15.86
CA PHE A 114 14.31 5.34 15.06
C PHE A 114 15.76 5.44 14.55
N ASN A 115 16.33 6.64 14.45
CA ASN A 115 17.68 6.84 13.87
C ASN A 115 18.81 6.79 14.91
N THR A 116 18.60 6.13 16.05
CA THR A 116 19.63 5.97 17.10
C THR A 116 20.52 4.74 16.85
N SER A 117 19.95 3.64 16.33
CA SER A 117 20.66 2.40 16.00
C SER A 117 19.86 1.54 15.00
N ASP A 118 20.48 0.49 14.46
CA ASP A 118 19.81 -0.52 13.63
C ASP A 118 18.65 -1.19 14.38
N HIS A 119 18.85 -1.48 15.66
CA HIS A 119 17.83 -2.11 16.49
C HIS A 119 16.62 -1.19 16.71
N SER A 120 16.84 0.09 17.03
CA SER A 120 15.74 1.06 17.18
C SER A 120 14.96 1.26 15.88
N LEU A 121 15.64 1.22 14.73
CA LEU A 121 14.98 1.30 13.43
C LEU A 121 14.08 0.08 13.19
N ILE A 122 14.59 -1.12 13.47
CA ILE A 122 13.82 -2.36 13.33
C ILE A 122 12.60 -2.36 14.25
N GLU A 123 12.77 -2.06 15.54
CA GLU A 123 11.66 -2.02 16.50
C GLU A 123 10.59 -1.00 16.08
N PHE A 124 11.01 0.19 15.67
CA PHE A 124 10.08 1.22 15.21
C PHE A 124 9.33 0.76 13.95
N ALA A 125 10.03 0.16 13.00
CA ALA A 125 9.47 -0.29 11.73
C ALA A 125 8.45 -1.44 11.89
N LEU A 126 8.46 -2.21 12.98
CA LEU A 126 7.47 -3.28 13.23
C LEU A 126 6.01 -2.78 13.19
N HIS A 127 5.81 -1.49 13.48
CA HIS A 127 4.50 -0.85 13.48
C HIS A 127 4.13 -0.19 12.13
N ALA A 128 5.04 -0.21 11.15
CA ALA A 128 4.80 0.32 9.82
C ALA A 128 3.83 -0.57 9.02
N LYS A 129 3.03 0.05 8.13
CA LYS A 129 2.23 -0.69 7.13
C LYS A 129 3.10 -1.52 6.18
N LYS A 130 4.33 -1.07 5.92
CA LYS A 130 5.32 -1.65 5.00
C LYS A 130 6.72 -1.56 5.65
N PRO A 131 7.01 -2.43 6.64
CA PRO A 131 8.22 -2.36 7.45
C PRO A 131 9.51 -2.34 6.65
N PHE A 132 9.66 -3.23 5.66
CA PHE A 132 10.93 -3.39 4.96
C PHE A 132 11.21 -2.21 4.01
N GLN A 133 10.19 -1.73 3.29
CA GLN A 133 10.36 -0.51 2.49
C GLN A 133 10.58 0.74 3.36
N PHE A 134 9.95 0.83 4.54
CA PHE A 134 10.22 1.91 5.48
C PHE A 134 11.71 1.91 5.89
N ILE A 135 12.22 0.74 6.29
CA ILE A 135 13.64 0.55 6.63
C ILE A 135 14.52 0.94 5.44
N ALA A 136 14.26 0.43 4.24
CA ALA A 136 15.05 0.72 3.05
C ALA A 136 15.17 2.23 2.76
N ASN A 137 14.06 2.97 2.84
CA ASN A 137 14.07 4.42 2.63
C ASN A 137 14.82 5.17 3.73
N VAL A 138 14.63 4.79 5.01
CA VAL A 138 15.35 5.42 6.14
C VAL A 138 16.84 5.15 6.06
N LEU A 139 17.25 3.91 5.80
CA LEU A 139 18.66 3.57 5.58
C LEU A 139 19.26 4.44 4.48
N SER A 140 18.50 4.67 3.40
CA SER A 140 18.99 5.48 2.31
C SER A 140 19.18 6.96 2.64
N LEU A 141 18.21 7.53 3.36
CA LEU A 141 18.23 8.91 3.81
C LEU A 141 19.35 9.17 4.83
N GLU A 142 19.53 8.26 5.78
CA GLU A 142 20.33 8.50 6.98
C GLU A 142 21.76 7.95 6.90
N ARG A 143 22.02 6.92 6.09
CA ARG A 143 23.33 6.23 6.03
C ARG A 143 24.18 6.56 4.80
N LYS A 144 23.92 7.69 4.14
CA LYS A 144 24.68 8.19 2.96
C LYS A 144 24.75 7.20 1.79
N THR A 145 23.73 6.37 1.58
CA THR A 145 23.61 5.66 0.30
C THR A 145 23.20 6.64 -0.81
N ASP A 146 23.38 6.24 -2.06
CA ASP A 146 22.87 6.98 -3.21
C ASP A 146 21.32 6.93 -3.26
N PRO A 147 20.62 8.05 -3.00
CA PRO A 147 19.17 8.10 -2.96
C PRO A 147 18.53 7.94 -4.35
N SER A 148 19.30 8.10 -5.43
CA SER A 148 18.79 7.95 -6.80
C SER A 148 18.47 6.49 -7.16
N THR A 149 19.08 5.54 -6.44
CA THR A 149 18.88 4.10 -6.66
C THR A 149 17.59 3.56 -6.03
N ILE A 150 17.03 4.26 -5.04
CA ILE A 150 15.89 3.75 -4.28
C ILE A 150 14.58 3.93 -5.06
N PRO A 151 13.84 2.85 -5.37
CA PRO A 151 12.58 2.97 -6.09
C PRO A 151 11.50 3.61 -5.21
N VAL A 152 10.97 4.74 -5.66
CA VAL A 152 9.79 5.37 -5.06
C VAL A 152 8.56 5.01 -5.88
N THR A 153 7.60 4.33 -5.25
CA THR A 153 6.37 3.93 -5.94
C THR A 153 5.24 4.91 -5.67
N GLN A 154 4.58 5.34 -6.74
CA GLN A 154 3.32 6.08 -6.68
C GLN A 154 2.19 5.18 -7.17
N ASP A 155 1.13 5.09 -6.38
CA ASP A 155 -0.08 4.35 -6.73
C ASP A 155 -1.26 5.32 -6.82
N ALA A 156 -2.11 5.12 -7.81
CA ALA A 156 -3.27 5.96 -8.03
C ALA A 156 -4.38 5.60 -7.04
N SER A 157 -4.84 6.60 -6.28
CA SER A 157 -5.98 6.44 -5.37
C SER A 157 -7.26 6.16 -6.16
N SER A 158 -7.67 4.89 -6.20
CA SER A 158 -8.90 4.45 -6.88
C SER A 158 -8.91 4.76 -8.38
N SER A 159 -7.87 4.35 -9.10
CA SER A 159 -7.65 4.63 -10.54
C SER A 159 -8.89 4.48 -11.43
N ALA A 160 -9.70 3.43 -11.29
CA ALA A 160 -10.91 3.28 -12.09
C ALA A 160 -11.96 4.38 -11.83
N TYR A 161 -12.09 4.85 -10.60
CA TYR A 161 -12.97 5.98 -10.28
C TYR A 161 -12.42 7.31 -10.79
N GLN A 162 -11.08 7.48 -10.84
CA GLN A 162 -10.45 8.63 -11.52
C GLN A 162 -10.73 8.62 -13.03
N ILE A 163 -10.60 7.45 -13.68
CA ILE A 163 -10.92 7.32 -15.11
C ILE A 163 -12.41 7.56 -15.36
N MET A 164 -13.27 7.03 -14.49
CA MET A 164 -14.71 7.21 -14.61
C MET A 164 -15.15 8.66 -14.40
N SER A 165 -14.58 9.37 -13.41
CA SER A 165 -14.89 10.79 -13.21
C SER A 165 -14.48 11.63 -14.41
N TYR A 166 -13.34 11.32 -15.03
CA TYR A 166 -12.92 11.96 -16.27
C TYR A 166 -13.93 11.73 -17.40
N PHE A 167 -14.30 10.47 -17.69
CA PHE A 167 -15.23 10.16 -18.79
C PHE A 167 -16.64 10.72 -18.58
N LEU A 168 -17.09 10.80 -17.33
CA LEU A 168 -18.40 11.34 -16.98
C LEU A 168 -18.38 12.88 -16.80
N LEU A 169 -17.21 13.51 -16.88
CA LEU A 169 -17.01 14.92 -16.53
C LEU A 169 -17.56 15.27 -15.14
N ASP A 170 -17.48 14.32 -14.21
CA ASP A 170 -17.98 14.44 -12.85
C ASP A 170 -16.92 15.14 -11.98
N VAL A 171 -17.07 16.45 -11.82
CA VAL A 171 -16.16 17.30 -11.05
C VAL A 171 -16.11 16.89 -9.58
N GLU A 172 -17.24 16.48 -9.00
CA GLU A 172 -17.30 16.10 -7.59
C GLU A 172 -16.52 14.79 -7.37
N LEU A 173 -16.75 13.78 -8.20
CA LEU A 173 -16.02 12.52 -8.13
C LEU A 173 -14.53 12.72 -8.49
N ALA A 174 -14.22 13.61 -9.44
CA ALA A 174 -12.85 13.97 -9.79
C ALA A 174 -12.09 14.54 -8.58
N ASN A 175 -12.72 15.42 -7.80
CA ASN A 175 -12.12 15.94 -6.57
C ASN A 175 -11.96 14.84 -5.51
N ARG A 176 -13.03 14.05 -5.26
CA ARG A 176 -13.02 12.96 -4.27
C ARG A 176 -11.98 11.85 -4.56
N THR A 177 -11.53 11.75 -5.82
CA THR A 177 -10.55 10.77 -6.29
C THR A 177 -9.15 11.36 -6.49
N ASN A 178 -8.94 12.65 -6.21
CA ASN A 178 -7.68 13.37 -6.48
C ASN A 178 -7.29 13.43 -7.96
N LEU A 179 -8.25 13.33 -8.89
CA LEU A 179 -8.00 13.60 -10.30
C LEU A 179 -7.77 15.11 -10.51
N ILE A 180 -8.55 15.93 -9.80
CA ILE A 180 -8.32 17.36 -9.66
C ILE A 180 -8.02 17.67 -8.20
N SER A 181 -7.21 18.69 -7.96
CA SER A 181 -6.87 19.17 -6.63
C SER A 181 -7.51 20.54 -6.44
N ILE A 182 -8.54 20.61 -5.60
CA ILE A 182 -9.17 21.87 -5.19
C ILE A 182 -8.49 22.44 -3.94
N ASP A 183 -7.83 21.58 -3.15
CA ASP A 183 -7.05 21.93 -1.98
C ASP A 183 -5.74 21.10 -1.91
N ASP A 184 -4.92 21.35 -0.87
CA ASP A 184 -3.66 20.63 -0.62
C ASP A 184 -3.87 19.26 0.08
N LYS A 185 -5.10 18.75 0.13
CA LYS A 185 -5.43 17.50 0.82
C LYS A 185 -5.53 16.31 -0.13
N ILE A 186 -5.02 15.19 0.35
CA ILE A 186 -5.17 13.87 -0.25
C ILE A 186 -6.51 13.30 0.22
N HIS A 187 -7.46 13.24 -0.69
CA HIS A 187 -8.79 12.70 -0.47
C HIS A 187 -8.80 11.17 -0.51
N ASP A 188 -9.63 10.58 0.35
CA ASP A 188 -9.85 9.15 0.41
C ASP A 188 -11.31 8.81 0.10
N LEU A 189 -11.57 8.51 -1.18
CA LEU A 189 -12.90 8.14 -1.70
C LEU A 189 -13.63 7.14 -0.79
N TYR A 190 -12.95 6.09 -0.33
CA TYR A 190 -13.60 5.04 0.45
C TYR A 190 -14.06 5.52 1.81
N THR A 191 -13.38 6.51 2.41
CA THR A 191 -13.84 7.09 3.68
C THR A 191 -15.13 7.88 3.48
N LYS A 192 -15.29 8.59 2.35
CA LYS A 192 -16.55 9.24 1.99
C LYS A 192 -17.68 8.25 1.70
N LEU A 193 -17.38 7.17 0.98
CA LEU A 193 -18.35 6.10 0.72
C LEU A 193 -18.82 5.38 1.99
N ILE A 194 -18.04 5.36 3.08
CA ILE A 194 -18.49 4.81 4.38
C ILE A 194 -19.68 5.60 4.92
N GLU A 195 -19.60 6.94 4.89
CA GLU A 195 -20.64 7.82 5.41
C GLU A 195 -21.94 7.62 4.63
N GLU A 196 -21.86 7.68 3.31
CA GLU A 196 -22.99 7.46 2.40
C GLU A 196 -23.60 6.07 2.55
N LEU A 197 -22.77 5.02 2.65
CA LEU A 197 -23.25 3.66 2.84
C LEU A 197 -23.96 3.49 4.19
N ARG A 198 -23.45 4.10 5.27
CA ARG A 198 -24.08 4.04 6.59
C ARG A 198 -25.45 4.72 6.56
N ASP A 199 -25.58 5.86 5.91
CA ASP A 199 -26.86 6.57 5.83
C ASP A 199 -27.87 5.80 4.98
N TYR A 200 -27.44 5.23 3.85
CA TYR A 200 -28.27 4.32 3.06
C TYR A 200 -28.77 3.13 3.93
N LEU A 201 -27.88 2.47 4.68
CA LEU A 201 -28.25 1.29 5.47
C LEU A 201 -29.17 1.62 6.65
N LYS A 202 -29.07 2.79 7.27
CA LYS A 202 -30.01 3.20 8.34
C LYS A 202 -31.45 3.32 7.83
N VAL A 203 -31.63 3.71 6.58
CA VAL A 203 -32.95 3.84 5.94
C VAL A 203 -33.50 2.48 5.52
N HIS A 204 -32.63 1.59 5.02
CA HIS A 204 -33.05 0.33 4.41
C HIS A 204 -33.01 -0.90 5.32
N LEU A 205 -32.32 -0.82 6.47
CA LEU A 205 -32.30 -1.90 7.46
C LEU A 205 -33.23 -1.60 8.63
N ARG A 206 -33.73 -2.66 9.28
CA ARG A 206 -34.39 -2.53 10.58
C ARG A 206 -33.44 -1.85 11.58
N SER A 207 -33.95 -0.97 12.43
CA SER A 207 -33.14 -0.20 13.37
C SER A 207 -32.21 -1.05 14.24
N SER A 208 -32.69 -2.24 14.66
CA SER A 208 -31.91 -3.22 15.43
C SER A 208 -30.73 -3.82 14.65
N LEU A 209 -30.87 -3.99 13.33
CA LEU A 209 -29.79 -4.49 12.48
C LEU A 209 -28.84 -3.36 12.09
N ALA A 210 -29.36 -2.17 11.79
CA ALA A 210 -28.56 -0.99 11.47
C ALA A 210 -27.61 -0.62 12.61
N SER A 211 -28.08 -0.67 13.87
CA SER A 211 -27.25 -0.39 15.06
C SER A 211 -26.10 -1.38 15.25
N VAL A 212 -26.24 -2.61 14.75
CA VAL A 212 -25.18 -3.63 14.78
C VAL A 212 -24.24 -3.48 13.59
N VAL A 213 -24.78 -3.30 12.39
CA VAL A 213 -23.98 -3.34 11.14
C VAL A 213 -23.23 -2.03 10.92
N CYS A 214 -23.87 -0.86 11.03
CA CYS A 214 -23.27 0.42 10.64
C CYS A 214 -21.96 0.75 11.38
N PRO A 215 -21.84 0.52 12.71
CA PRO A 215 -20.57 0.75 13.42
C PRO A 215 -19.42 -0.16 12.97
N ARG A 216 -19.74 -1.32 12.37
CA ARG A 216 -18.78 -2.32 11.92
C ARG A 216 -18.33 -2.13 10.47
N ILE A 217 -18.93 -1.18 9.75
CA ILE A 217 -18.50 -0.82 8.40
C ILE A 217 -17.25 0.02 8.51
N ASP A 218 -16.13 -0.54 8.07
CA ASP A 218 -14.84 0.13 8.00
C ASP A 218 -14.42 0.37 6.54
N ARG A 219 -13.31 1.11 6.39
CA ARG A 219 -12.73 1.41 5.08
C ARG A 219 -12.34 0.15 4.32
N LYS A 220 -11.90 -0.90 5.01
CA LYS A 220 -11.44 -2.15 4.39
C LYS A 220 -12.60 -2.87 3.71
N LEU A 221 -13.74 -2.99 4.40
CA LEU A 221 -14.97 -3.58 3.87
C LEU A 221 -15.52 -2.75 2.70
N VAL A 222 -15.63 -1.42 2.87
CA VAL A 222 -16.10 -0.54 1.79
C VAL A 222 -15.21 -0.64 0.57
N LYS A 223 -13.88 -0.59 0.74
CA LYS A 223 -12.95 -0.79 -0.37
C LYS A 223 -13.12 -2.18 -1.01
N ALA A 224 -13.28 -3.24 -0.24
CA ALA A 224 -13.49 -4.58 -0.78
C ALA A 224 -14.77 -4.69 -1.61
N ILE A 225 -15.83 -3.94 -1.28
CA ILE A 225 -17.09 -3.90 -2.02
C ILE A 225 -16.97 -3.04 -3.28
N PHE A 226 -16.60 -1.77 -3.13
CA PHE A 226 -16.70 -0.76 -4.19
C PHE A 226 -15.53 -0.77 -5.16
N MET A 227 -14.31 -1.10 -4.71
CA MET A 227 -13.14 -1.11 -5.58
C MET A 227 -13.27 -2.14 -6.71
N PRO A 228 -13.70 -3.39 -6.50
CA PRO A 228 -13.78 -4.37 -7.58
C PRO A 228 -15.11 -4.30 -8.34
N LEU A 229 -16.13 -3.62 -7.79
CA LEU A 229 -17.42 -3.43 -8.43
C LEU A 229 -17.29 -2.81 -9.83
N ILE A 230 -16.50 -1.73 -9.94
CA ILE A 230 -16.21 -1.05 -11.21
C ILE A 230 -15.43 -1.92 -12.20
N TYR A 231 -14.76 -2.97 -11.71
CA TYR A 231 -14.05 -3.96 -12.52
C TYR A 231 -14.91 -5.21 -12.83
N GLY A 232 -16.22 -5.17 -12.57
CA GLY A 232 -17.16 -6.23 -12.91
C GLY A 232 -17.34 -7.30 -11.83
N LYS A 233 -17.14 -6.96 -10.55
CA LYS A 233 -17.39 -7.90 -9.44
C LYS A 233 -18.86 -8.30 -9.33
N THR A 234 -19.10 -9.60 -9.16
CA THR A 234 -20.46 -10.16 -9.04
C THR A 234 -21.04 -10.00 -7.64
N VAL A 235 -22.37 -10.00 -7.56
CA VAL A 235 -23.13 -9.96 -6.29
C VAL A 235 -22.68 -11.08 -5.34
N ILE A 236 -22.51 -12.30 -5.84
CA ILE A 236 -22.07 -13.46 -5.04
C ILE A 236 -20.70 -13.20 -4.39
N SER A 237 -19.75 -12.60 -5.11
CA SER A 237 -18.44 -12.26 -4.55
C SER A 237 -18.55 -11.15 -3.51
N THR A 238 -19.41 -10.16 -3.73
CA THR A 238 -19.68 -9.11 -2.75
C THR A 238 -20.31 -9.67 -1.47
N THR A 239 -21.29 -10.57 -1.59
CA THR A 239 -21.91 -11.26 -0.44
C THR A 239 -20.89 -12.04 0.37
N LYS A 240 -19.94 -12.73 -0.28
CA LYS A 240 -18.85 -13.45 0.40
C LYS A 240 -17.96 -12.51 1.20
N ASP A 241 -17.63 -11.34 0.67
CA ASP A 241 -16.77 -10.37 1.37
C ASP A 241 -17.47 -9.79 2.59
N ILE A 242 -18.76 -9.43 2.46
CA ILE A 242 -19.59 -8.98 3.58
C ILE A 242 -19.68 -10.08 4.63
N HIS A 243 -19.98 -11.31 4.22
CA HIS A 243 -20.07 -12.45 5.13
C HIS A 243 -18.75 -12.65 5.87
N ASN A 244 -17.60 -12.72 5.17
CA ASN A 244 -16.30 -12.92 5.80
C ASN A 244 -15.95 -11.80 6.79
N SER A 245 -16.26 -10.55 6.45
CA SER A 245 -15.96 -9.38 7.30
C SER A 245 -16.85 -9.32 8.54
N LEU A 246 -18.12 -9.71 8.43
CA LEU A 246 -19.07 -9.67 9.55
C LEU A 246 -19.05 -10.97 10.38
N SER A 247 -18.76 -12.12 9.78
CA SER A 247 -18.68 -13.41 10.47
C SER A 247 -17.51 -13.46 11.45
N SER A 248 -16.36 -12.88 11.09
CA SER A 248 -15.21 -12.80 12.01
C SER A 248 -15.51 -12.02 13.28
N LEU A 249 -16.54 -11.16 13.26
CA LEU A 249 -16.96 -10.33 14.40
C LEU A 249 -18.00 -11.04 15.27
N LEU A 250 -18.68 -12.10 14.76
CA LEU A 250 -19.62 -12.92 15.52
C LEU A 250 -18.91 -14.07 16.27
N THR A 251 -17.74 -14.49 15.79
CA THR A 251 -16.93 -15.56 16.42
C THR A 251 -15.96 -15.08 17.51
N ASN A 252 -15.81 -13.76 17.67
CA ASN A 252 -14.95 -13.15 18.70
C ASN A 252 -15.76 -12.59 19.90
N GLN A 253 -16.94 -13.18 20.17
CA GLN A 253 -17.65 -13.04 21.45
C GLN A 253 -17.39 -14.26 22.33
#